data_AF-A0A7Z0MI07-F1
#
_entry.id   AF-A0A7Z0MI07-F1
#
_cell.length_a   1.000
_cell.length_b   1.000
_cell.length_c   1.000
_cell.angle_alpha   90.00
_cell.angle_beta   90.00
_cell.angle_gamma   90.00
#
_symmetry.space_group_name_H-M   'P 1'
#
loop_
_entity.id
_entity.type
_entity.pdbx_description
1 polymer ?
#
loop_
_entity_poly.entity_id
_entity_poly.type
_entity_poly.pdbx_seq_one_letter_code
_entity_poly.pdbx_strand_id
1 'polypeptide(L)'
;MPVALAQEATQTDGDKYKVVLENECVRVLEYRDQPGDKTQQHRHPAFVLYALSPFERTLTLPDGKVLRRQFKAGDVMWSEAQTHIGENVGQTATYVLITELKSGPQGNQGCTKR
;
A
#
# COMPACT_ATOMS: atom_id res chain seq x y z
N MET A 1 -26.07 6.94 7.38
CA MET A 1 -24.91 7.79 7.07
C MET A 1 -24.04 7.04 6.07
N PRO A 2 -23.71 7.59 4.89
CA PRO A 2 -22.77 6.92 4.00
C PRO A 2 -21.39 6.94 4.68
N VAL A 3 -20.77 5.77 4.78
CA VAL A 3 -19.36 5.66 5.19
C VAL A 3 -18.55 6.38 4.12
N ALA A 4 -17.89 7.48 4.48
CA ALA A 4 -16.98 8.15 3.56
C ALA A 4 -15.95 7.12 3.07
N LEU A 5 -15.91 6.87 1.76
CA LEU A 5 -14.89 6.02 1.17
C LEU A 5 -13.54 6.67 1.46
N ALA A 6 -12.65 5.95 2.14
CA ALA A 6 -11.30 6.45 2.43
C ALA A 6 -10.59 6.79 1.12
N GLN A 7 -9.82 7.86 1.15
CA GLN A 7 -9.17 8.44 -0.03
C GLN A 7 -7.96 7.59 -0.47
N GLU A 8 -7.58 7.71 -1.74
CA GLU A 8 -6.47 6.95 -2.32
C GLU A 8 -5.12 7.40 -1.74
N ALA A 9 -4.21 6.45 -1.54
CA ALA A 9 -2.89 6.71 -0.93
C ALA A 9 -2.08 7.80 -1.64
N THR A 10 -2.14 7.84 -2.99
CA THR A 10 -1.42 8.83 -3.80
C THR A 10 -2.01 10.25 -3.69
N GLN A 11 -3.24 10.40 -3.19
CA GLN A 11 -3.88 11.70 -2.98
C GLN A 11 -3.60 12.23 -1.57
N THR A 12 -3.60 11.36 -0.57
CA THR A 12 -3.39 11.75 0.82
C THR A 12 -1.92 11.89 1.18
N ASP A 13 -1.05 11.10 0.57
CA ASP A 13 0.36 10.94 0.95
C ASP A 13 1.26 10.99 -0.29
N GLY A 14 0.98 11.95 -1.19
CA GLY A 14 1.71 12.12 -2.46
C GLY A 14 3.20 12.47 -2.31
N ASP A 15 3.64 12.83 -1.10
CA ASP A 15 5.05 12.97 -0.74
C ASP A 15 5.76 11.61 -0.53
N LYS A 16 4.99 10.55 -0.22
CA LYS A 16 5.50 9.20 0.10
C LYS A 16 5.21 8.18 -1.00
N TYR A 17 4.11 8.34 -1.72
CA TYR A 17 3.68 7.44 -2.79
C TYR A 17 3.90 8.03 -4.19
N LYS A 18 4.45 7.21 -5.08
CA LYS A 18 4.62 7.53 -6.49
C LYS A 18 4.10 6.41 -7.37
N VAL A 19 3.27 6.73 -8.36
CA VAL A 19 2.88 5.78 -9.41
C VAL A 19 4.06 5.55 -10.34
N VAL A 20 4.54 4.30 -10.45
CA VAL A 20 5.68 3.94 -11.32
C VAL A 20 5.25 3.15 -12.55
N LEU A 21 4.09 2.48 -12.48
CA LEU A 21 3.44 1.85 -13.63
C LEU A 21 1.94 1.85 -13.39
N GLU A 22 1.16 2.11 -14.45
CA GLU A 22 -0.28 1.95 -14.40
C GLU A 22 -0.79 1.45 -15.74
N ASN A 23 -1.61 0.40 -15.71
CA ASN A 23 -2.33 -0.14 -16.86
C ASN A 23 -3.74 -0.57 -16.45
N GLU A 24 -4.40 -1.36 -17.28
CA GLU A 24 -5.77 -1.84 -17.08
C GLU A 24 -5.88 -2.86 -15.93
N CYS A 25 -4.79 -3.55 -15.60
CA CYS A 25 -4.75 -4.64 -14.62
C CYS A 25 -4.27 -4.23 -13.26
N VAL A 26 -3.24 -3.38 -13.25
CA VAL A 26 -2.48 -3.08 -12.05
C VAL A 26 -2.09 -1.61 -12.02
N ARG A 27 -1.94 -1.13 -10.79
CA ARG A 27 -1.17 0.08 -10.49
C ARG A 27 -0.01 -0.34 -9.61
N VAL A 28 1.20 0.00 -10.01
CA VAL A 28 2.41 -0.23 -9.21
C VAL A 28 2.80 1.09 -8.59
N LEU A 29 2.85 1.10 -7.27
CA LEU A 29 3.27 2.22 -6.45
C LEU A 29 4.66 1.96 -5.89
N GLU A 30 5.55 2.93 -6.03
CA GLU A 30 6.72 3.06 -5.16
C GLU A 30 6.28 3.79 -3.89
N TYR A 31 6.60 3.22 -2.73
CA TYR A 31 6.37 3.85 -1.43
C TYR A 31 7.68 3.97 -0.66
N ARG A 32 7.90 5.18 -0.12
CA ARG A 32 9.05 5.52 0.72
C ARG A 32 8.62 6.36 1.90
N ASP A 33 9.16 6.05 3.07
CA ASP A 33 9.01 6.87 4.28
C ASP A 33 10.28 6.78 5.14
N GLN A 34 10.39 7.66 6.15
CA GLN A 34 11.47 7.66 7.14
C GLN A 34 10.97 7.14 8.50
N PRO A 35 11.87 6.71 9.40
CA PRO A 35 11.51 6.42 10.78
C PRO A 35 10.73 7.55 11.44
N GLY A 36 9.57 7.22 12.04
CA GLY A 36 8.66 8.18 12.66
C GLY A 36 7.63 8.80 11.71
N ASP A 37 7.78 8.63 10.40
CA ASP A 37 6.77 9.10 9.45
C ASP A 37 5.48 8.29 9.58
N LYS A 38 4.38 9.02 9.40
CA LYS A 38 3.01 8.49 9.47
C LYS A 38 2.23 8.95 8.26
N THR A 39 1.42 8.05 7.71
CA THR A 39 0.50 8.39 6.62
C THR A 39 -0.79 8.99 7.17
N GLN A 40 -1.57 9.62 6.30
CA GLN A 40 -3.00 9.80 6.58
C GLN A 40 -3.73 8.47 6.39
N GLN A 41 -4.99 8.41 6.83
CA GLN A 41 -5.83 7.24 6.57
C GLN A 41 -6.16 7.17 5.08
N HIS A 42 -5.78 6.06 4.44
CA HIS A 42 -6.03 5.83 3.03
C HIS A 42 -6.43 4.38 2.78
N ARG A 43 -6.81 4.08 1.54
CA ARG A 43 -7.19 2.74 1.09
C ARG A 43 -6.29 2.25 -0.03
N HIS A 44 -6.06 0.94 -0.02
CA HIS A 44 -5.59 0.16 -1.16
C HIS A 44 -6.67 -0.88 -1.57
N PRO A 45 -6.82 -1.21 -2.86
CA PRO A 45 -7.48 -2.44 -3.30
C PRO A 45 -6.62 -3.67 -2.90
N ALA A 46 -6.96 -4.89 -3.34
CA ALA A 46 -6.08 -6.03 -3.06
C ALA A 46 -4.71 -5.84 -3.74
N PHE A 47 -3.62 -6.23 -3.06
CA PHE A 47 -2.27 -5.93 -3.51
C PHE A 47 -1.23 -6.98 -3.12
N VAL A 48 -0.13 -6.98 -3.88
CA VAL A 48 1.15 -7.61 -3.50
C VAL A 48 2.13 -6.52 -3.08
N LEU A 49 2.73 -6.66 -1.91
CA LEU A 49 3.86 -5.85 -1.46
C LEU A 49 5.16 -6.62 -1.68
N TYR A 50 6.17 -5.94 -2.22
CA TYR A 50 7.55 -6.42 -2.30
C TYR A 50 8.47 -5.45 -1.55
N ALA A 51 9.19 -5.94 -0.55
CA ALA A 51 10.10 -5.13 0.26
C ALA A 51 11.46 -4.95 -0.44
N LEU A 52 11.84 -3.72 -0.75
CA LEU A 52 13.16 -3.39 -1.31
C LEU A 52 14.19 -3.05 -0.21
N SER A 53 13.73 -2.64 0.97
CA SER A 53 14.55 -2.47 2.18
C SER A 53 13.92 -3.21 3.37
N PRO A 54 14.68 -3.50 4.44
CA PRO A 54 14.09 -3.93 5.71
C PRO A 54 13.40 -2.75 6.40
N PHE A 55 12.25 -3.00 7.04
CA PHE A 55 11.53 -1.99 7.84
C PHE A 55 10.62 -2.65 8.88
N GLU A 56 10.21 -1.86 9.87
CA GLU A 56 9.19 -2.22 10.85
C GLU A 56 8.10 -1.16 10.84
N ARG A 57 6.84 -1.58 10.81
CA ARG A 57 5.73 -0.64 10.80
C ARG A 57 4.53 -1.12 11.59
N THR A 58 3.71 -0.17 12.02
CA THR A 58 2.35 -0.43 12.48
C THR A 58 1.35 -0.02 11.42
N LEU A 59 0.21 -0.72 11.41
CA LEU A 59 -0.96 -0.40 10.61
C LEU A 59 -2.15 -0.27 11.56
N THR A 60 -2.72 0.93 11.68
CA THR A 60 -3.94 1.17 12.44
C THR A 60 -5.13 1.06 11.51
N LEU A 61 -6.04 0.13 11.78
CA LEU A 61 -7.26 -0.11 11.02
C LEU A 61 -8.41 0.82 11.49
N PRO A 62 -9.50 0.97 10.71
CA PRO A 62 -10.60 1.86 11.05
C PRO A 62 -11.33 1.51 12.36
N ASP A 63 -11.27 0.24 12.78
CA ASP A 63 -11.82 -0.23 14.06
C ASP A 63 -10.90 0.05 15.26
N GLY A 64 -9.76 0.72 15.02
CA GLY A 64 -8.74 1.00 16.03
C GLY A 64 -7.76 -0.15 16.27
N LYS A 65 -7.94 -1.31 15.64
CA LYS A 65 -7.00 -2.42 15.76
C LYS A 65 -5.65 -2.03 15.16
N VAL A 66 -4.57 -2.32 15.90
CA VAL A 66 -3.20 -2.08 15.44
C VAL A 66 -2.55 -3.40 15.08
N LEU A 67 -2.05 -3.50 13.86
CA LEU A 67 -1.22 -4.61 13.40
C LEU A 67 0.25 -4.16 13.38
N ARG A 68 1.16 -5.03 13.81
CA ARG A 68 2.61 -4.79 13.66
C ARG A 68 3.16 -5.70 12.57
N ARG A 69 4.03 -5.15 11.74
CA ARG A 69 4.70 -5.86 10.64
C ARG A 69 6.19 -5.58 10.68
N GLN A 70 6.96 -6.60 10.32
CA GLN A 70 8.40 -6.52 10.14
C GLN A 70 8.73 -7.22 8.83
N PHE A 71 9.58 -6.59 8.02
CA PHE A 71 10.00 -7.10 6.74
C PHE A 71 11.51 -7.05 6.61
N LYS A 72 12.07 -8.03 5.91
CA LYS A 72 13.43 -8.02 5.36
C LYS A 72 13.36 -7.60 3.88
N ALA A 73 14.48 -7.14 3.34
CA ALA A 73 14.58 -6.92 1.89
C ALA A 73 14.36 -8.26 1.16
N GLY A 74 13.53 -8.23 0.12
CA GLY A 74 13.11 -9.40 -0.65
C GLY A 74 11.83 -10.09 -0.17
N ASP A 75 11.31 -9.74 1.02
CA ASP A 75 10.05 -10.31 1.50
C ASP A 75 8.87 -9.89 0.62
N VAL A 76 7.91 -10.80 0.45
CA VAL A 76 6.70 -10.61 -0.35
C VAL A 76 5.46 -10.92 0.49
N MET A 77 4.44 -10.07 0.39
CA MET A 77 3.17 -10.26 1.12
C MET A 77 1.97 -9.97 0.21
N TRP A 78 0.96 -10.83 0.27
CA TRP A 78 -0.38 -10.55 -0.23
C TRP A 78 -1.24 -9.88 0.85
N SER A 79 -2.05 -8.92 0.43
CA SER A 79 -3.14 -8.37 1.24
C SER A 79 -4.41 -8.24 0.41
N GLU A 80 -5.54 -8.60 1.00
CA GLU A 80 -6.84 -8.14 0.54
C GLU A 80 -6.94 -6.62 0.63
N ALA A 81 -7.99 -6.03 0.03
CA ALA A 81 -8.25 -4.61 0.11
C ALA A 81 -8.28 -4.12 1.56
N GLN A 82 -7.56 -3.02 1.83
CA GLN A 82 -7.33 -2.55 3.19
C GLN A 82 -7.37 -1.03 3.25
N THR A 83 -8.09 -0.52 4.25
CA THR A 83 -8.00 0.87 4.69
C THR A 83 -7.16 0.91 5.97
N HIS A 84 -6.16 1.79 6.04
CA HIS A 84 -5.31 1.88 7.22
C HIS A 84 -4.58 3.24 7.32
N ILE A 85 -3.98 3.47 8.49
CA ILE A 85 -2.92 4.45 8.73
C ILE A 85 -1.62 3.67 8.95
N GLY A 86 -0.57 3.97 8.18
CA GLY A 86 0.74 3.34 8.32
C GLY A 86 1.71 4.24 9.06
N GLU A 87 2.52 3.67 9.96
CA GLU A 87 3.57 4.39 10.67
C GLU A 87 4.85 3.55 10.71
N ASN A 88 5.97 4.14 10.28
CA ASN A 88 7.27 3.50 10.39
C ASN A 88 7.77 3.64 11.83
N VAL A 89 7.74 2.52 12.57
CA VAL A 89 8.16 2.45 13.98
C VAL A 89 9.55 1.82 14.13
N GLY A 90 10.21 1.56 13.01
CA GLY A 90 11.55 0.98 12.96
C GLY A 90 12.65 2.03 13.03
N GLN A 91 13.87 1.61 12.68
CA GLN A 91 15.06 2.46 12.66
C GLN A 91 15.59 2.70 11.23
N THR A 92 14.91 2.18 10.21
CA THR A 92 15.33 2.22 8.80
C THR A 92 14.25 2.84 7.94
N ALA A 93 14.65 3.49 6.85
CA ALA A 93 13.71 4.01 5.85
C ALA A 93 12.99 2.85 5.14
N THR A 94 11.67 2.98 4.97
CA THR A 94 10.89 2.03 4.17
C THR A 94 11.16 2.28 2.69
N TYR A 95 11.34 1.20 1.94
CA TYR A 95 11.30 1.23 0.49
C TYR A 95 10.60 -0.03 -0.01
N VAL A 96 9.45 0.13 -0.64
CA VAL A 96 8.65 -0.98 -1.15
C VAL A 96 8.04 -0.68 -2.51
N LEU A 97 7.73 -1.75 -3.25
CA LEU A 97 6.78 -1.70 -4.35
C LEU A 97 5.47 -2.34 -3.90
N ILE A 98 4.37 -1.66 -4.18
CA ILE A 98 3.01 -2.15 -3.94
C ILE A 98 2.34 -2.28 -5.30
N THR A 99 2.05 -3.52 -5.70
CA THR A 99 1.31 -3.83 -6.92
C THR A 99 -0.14 -4.04 -6.56
N GLU A 100 -0.94 -3.01 -6.76
CA GLU A 100 -2.38 -3.00 -6.55
C GLU A 100 -3.09 -3.58 -7.77
N LEU A 101 -4.03 -4.50 -7.52
CA LEU A 101 -4.89 -5.04 -8.56
C LEU A 101 -6.07 -4.11 -8.84
N LYS A 102 -6.34 -3.87 -10.12
CA LYS A 102 -7.55 -3.19 -10.57
C LYS A 102 -8.63 -4.23 -10.84
N SER A 103 -9.74 -4.14 -10.11
CA SER A 103 -10.94 -4.93 -10.41
C SER A 103 -11.66 -4.30 -11.61
N GLY A 104 -11.64 -4.96 -12.77
CA GLY A 104 -12.50 -4.60 -13.90
C GLY A 104 -13.90 -5.23 -13.79
N PRO A 105 -14.94 -4.69 -14.46
CA PRO A 105 -16.29 -5.29 -14.50
C PRO A 105 -16.36 -6.65 -15.20
N GLN A 106 -15.24 -7.16 -15.72
CA GLN A 106 -15.10 -8.51 -16.25
C GLN A 106 -13.73 -9.02 -15.83
N GLY A 107 -13.69 -9.96 -14.88
CA GLY A 107 -12.44 -10.55 -14.41
C GLY A 107 -11.55 -10.98 -15.59
N ASN A 108 -10.31 -10.48 -15.59
CA ASN A 108 -9.20 -10.92 -16.44
C ASN A 108 -9.31 -10.81 -17.98
N GLN A 109 -10.38 -10.31 -18.58
CA GLN A 109 -10.49 -10.26 -20.06
C GLN A 109 -9.68 -9.11 -20.72
N GLY A 110 -9.27 -8.09 -19.95
CA GLY A 110 -8.49 -6.95 -20.44
C GLY A 110 -7.00 -7.01 -20.13
N CYS A 111 -6.53 -8.06 -19.46
CA CYS A 111 -5.17 -8.16 -18.98
C CYS A 111 -4.23 -8.80 -20.00
N THR A 112 -3.79 -7.99 -20.96
CA THR A 112 -2.78 -8.40 -21.93
C THR A 112 -1.39 -8.23 -21.36
N LYS A 113 -0.60 -9.31 -21.34
CA LYS A 113 0.84 -9.25 -21.09
C LYS A 113 1.47 -8.37 -22.19
N ARG A 114 2.18 -7.30 -21.80
CA ARG A 114 3.02 -6.55 -22.74
C ARG A 114 4.15 -7.44 -23.26
#